data_AF-A0A6D0IIP1-F1
#
_entry.id   AF-A0A6D0IIP1-F1
#
_cell.length_a   1.000
_cell.length_b   1.000
_cell.length_c   1.000
_cell.angle_alpha   90.00
_cell.angle_beta   90.00
_cell.angle_gamma   90.00
#
_symmetry.space_group_name_H-M   'P 1'
#
loop_
_entity.id
_entity.type
_entity.pdbx_description
1 polymer ?
#
loop_
_entity_poly.entity_id
_entity_poly.type
_entity_poly.pdbx_seq_one_letter_code
_entity_poly.pdbx_strand_id
1 'polypeptide(L)'
;MTLQQQIIKALGAKPQINAEEEIRRSIDFLKSYLQTYPFIKSLVLGISGGQDSTLAGKLCQMAINELRLETGNESLQFIAVRLPYGVQADEQDCQDAIAFIQPDRVLTVNI
;
A
#
# COMPACT_ATOMS: atom_id res chain seq x y z
N MET A 1 -23.95 24.10 8.56
CA MET A 1 -23.14 22.89 8.79
C MET A 1 -22.21 23.16 9.96
N THR A 2 -22.08 22.24 10.90
CA THR A 2 -21.08 22.32 11.97
C THR A 2 -19.66 22.07 11.43
N LEU A 3 -18.62 22.45 12.18
CA LEU A 3 -17.23 22.16 11.82
C LEU A 3 -17.00 20.66 11.60
N GLN A 4 -17.57 19.81 12.46
CA GLN A 4 -17.51 18.35 12.31
C GLN A 4 -18.09 17.89 10.96
N GLN A 5 -19.26 18.41 10.57
CA GLN A 5 -19.88 18.07 9.28
C GLN A 5 -19.04 18.52 8.09
N GLN A 6 -18.34 19.66 8.20
CA GLN A 6 -17.41 20.13 7.18
C GLN A 6 -16.21 19.20 7.05
N ILE A 7 -15.62 18.76 8.18
CA ILE A 7 -14.48 17.84 8.19
C ILE A 7 -14.86 16.47 7.62
N ILE A 8 -15.99 15.90 8.03
CA ILE A 8 -16.48 14.61 7.49
C ILE A 8 -16.66 14.71 5.98
N LYS A 9 -17.27 15.80 5.50
CA LYS A 9 -17.46 16.02 4.06
C LYS A 9 -16.14 16.18 3.32
N ALA A 10 -15.16 16.89 3.89
CA ALA A 10 -13.86 17.13 3.27
C ALA A 10 -13.00 15.86 3.20
N LEU A 11 -13.01 15.04 4.26
CA LEU A 11 -12.24 13.80 4.33
C LEU A 11 -12.97 12.60 3.68
N GLY A 12 -14.27 12.72 3.41
CA GLY A 12 -15.09 11.65 2.84
C GLY A 12 -15.29 10.45 3.78
N ALA A 13 -15.11 10.63 5.09
CA ALA A 13 -15.26 9.56 6.07
C ALA A 13 -16.72 9.09 6.15
N LYS A 14 -16.92 7.77 5.99
CA LYS A 14 -18.26 7.16 6.10
C LYS A 14 -18.52 6.74 7.55
N PRO A 15 -19.77 6.85 8.03
CA PRO A 15 -20.12 6.39 9.39
C PRO A 15 -20.04 4.86 9.54
N GLN A 16 -20.14 4.13 8.43
CA GLN A 16 -19.97 2.67 8.37
C GLN A 16 -19.37 2.31 7.02
N ILE A 17 -18.51 1.28 6.99
CA ILE A 17 -17.92 0.73 5.78
C ILE A 17 -18.13 -0.78 5.70
N ASN A 18 -18.12 -1.33 4.49
CA ASN A 18 -17.88 -2.75 4.26
C ASN A 18 -16.39 -2.92 3.93
N ALA A 19 -15.68 -3.73 4.72
CA ALA A 19 -14.23 -3.89 4.59
C ALA A 19 -13.81 -4.50 3.24
N GLU A 20 -14.56 -5.48 2.74
CA GLU A 20 -14.25 -6.14 1.47
C GLU A 20 -14.43 -5.19 0.29
N GLU A 21 -15.48 -4.38 0.31
CA GLU A 21 -15.73 -3.37 -0.72
C GLU A 21 -14.66 -2.27 -0.72
N GLU A 22 -14.23 -1.78 0.46
CA GLU A 22 -13.20 -0.74 0.54
C GLU A 22 -11.81 -1.27 0.14
N ILE A 23 -11.52 -2.56 0.40
CA ILE A 23 -10.32 -3.23 -0.13
C ILE A 23 -10.38 -3.24 -1.66
N ARG A 24 -11.47 -3.73 -2.25
CA ARG A 24 -11.64 -3.81 -3.71
C ARG A 24 -11.51 -2.44 -4.36
N ARG A 25 -12.21 -1.44 -3.83
CA ARG A 25 -12.15 -0.04 -4.29
C ARG A 25 -10.74 0.52 -4.27
N SER A 26 -9.97 0.25 -3.21
CA SER A 26 -8.58 0.73 -3.08
C SER A 26 -7.66 0.08 -4.10
N ILE A 27 -7.80 -1.24 -4.32
CA ILE A 27 -7.01 -1.98 -5.31
C ILE A 27 -7.34 -1.50 -6.72
N ASP A 28 -8.63 -1.36 -7.06
CA ASP A 28 -9.06 -0.89 -8.39
C ASP A 28 -8.61 0.55 -8.66
N PHE A 29 -8.62 1.41 -7.65
CA PHE A 29 -8.07 2.75 -7.75
C PHE A 29 -6.58 2.73 -8.13
N LEU A 30 -5.77 1.92 -7.43
CA LEU A 30 -4.34 1.78 -7.74
C LEU A 30 -4.10 1.24 -9.15
N LYS A 31 -4.84 0.18 -9.53
CA LYS A 31 -4.75 -0.44 -10.88
C LYS A 31 -5.11 0.55 -11.97
N SER A 32 -6.22 1.27 -11.79
CA SER A 32 -6.68 2.30 -12.73
C SER A 32 -5.62 3.38 -12.95
N TYR A 33 -4.94 3.82 -11.88
CA TYR A 33 -3.87 4.81 -11.99
C TYR A 33 -2.66 4.26 -12.79
N LEU A 34 -2.22 3.03 -12.51
CA LEU A 34 -1.12 2.38 -13.23
C LEU A 34 -1.46 2.12 -14.71
N GLN A 35 -2.70 1.76 -15.02
CA GLN A 35 -3.18 1.59 -16.40
C GLN A 35 -3.29 2.91 -17.14
N THR A 36 -3.71 3.98 -16.46
CA THR A 36 -3.80 5.34 -17.03
C THR A 36 -2.42 5.90 -17.37
N TYR A 37 -1.39 5.53 -16.60
CA TYR A 37 -0.02 5.98 -16.79
C TYR A 37 0.96 4.81 -16.99
N PRO A 38 0.97 4.17 -18.19
CA PRO A 38 1.70 2.92 -18.43
C PRO A 38 3.22 2.99 -18.26
N PHE A 39 3.80 4.19 -18.19
CA PHE A 39 5.22 4.38 -17.92
C PHE A 39 5.58 4.10 -16.46
N ILE A 40 4.61 4.13 -15.54
CA ILE A 40 4.81 3.76 -14.14
C ILE A 40 4.84 2.25 -14.05
N LYS A 41 5.96 1.70 -13.57
CA LYS A 41 6.17 0.26 -13.43
C LYS A 41 6.21 -0.22 -11.98
N SER A 42 6.30 0.70 -11.03
CA SER A 42 6.45 0.28 -9.63
C SER A 42 5.71 1.19 -8.67
N LEU A 43 5.15 0.58 -7.64
CA LEU A 43 4.72 1.24 -6.43
C LEU A 43 5.81 1.05 -5.38
N VAL A 44 6.19 2.12 -4.68
CA VAL A 44 7.26 2.10 -3.67
C VAL A 44 6.69 2.65 -2.36
N LEU A 45 6.89 1.94 -1.26
CA LEU A 45 6.40 2.36 0.06
C LEU A 45 7.39 2.01 1.18
N GLY A 46 7.58 2.95 2.11
CA GLY A 46 8.29 2.72 3.36
C GLY A 46 7.48 1.83 4.30
N ILE A 47 8.05 0.71 4.76
CA ILE A 47 7.41 -0.21 5.71
C ILE A 47 8.04 -0.03 7.09
N SER A 48 7.22 0.41 8.05
CA SER A 48 7.65 0.62 9.44
C SER A 48 7.21 -0.49 10.39
N GLY A 49 6.36 -1.42 9.95
CA GLY A 49 5.70 -2.41 10.82
C GLY A 49 4.35 -1.94 11.38
N GLY A 50 4.07 -0.63 11.33
CA GLY A 50 2.80 -0.06 11.79
C GLY A 50 1.62 -0.39 10.87
N GLN A 51 0.41 -0.39 11.44
CA GLN A 51 -0.86 -0.73 10.78
C GLN A 51 -1.04 -0.07 9.40
N ASP A 52 -0.79 1.24 9.32
CA ASP A 52 -1.03 2.02 8.09
C ASP A 52 -0.13 1.54 6.95
N SER A 53 1.17 1.40 7.21
CA SER A 53 2.15 0.93 6.22
C SER A 53 1.89 -0.51 5.80
N THR A 54 1.43 -1.34 6.73
CA THR A 54 1.12 -2.75 6.47
C THR A 54 -0.13 -2.90 5.59
N LEU A 55 -1.21 -2.17 5.90
CA LEU A 55 -2.43 -2.18 5.10
C LEU A 55 -2.16 -1.62 3.70
N ALA A 56 -1.55 -0.45 3.60
CA ALA A 56 -1.25 0.17 2.31
C ALA A 56 -0.30 -0.70 1.47
N GLY A 57 0.74 -1.26 2.09
CA GLY A 57 1.67 -2.18 1.42
C GLY A 57 0.98 -3.43 0.88
N LYS A 58 0.06 -4.03 1.66
CA LYS A 58 -0.69 -5.20 1.22
C LYS A 58 -1.59 -4.88 0.03
N LEU A 59 -2.31 -3.76 0.07
CA LEU A 59 -3.15 -3.32 -1.05
C LEU A 59 -2.33 -3.04 -2.31
N CYS A 60 -1.15 -2.44 -2.18
CA CYS A 60 -0.21 -2.24 -3.29
C CYS A 60 0.24 -3.58 -3.91
N GLN A 61 0.65 -4.55 -3.10
CA GLN A 61 1.07 -5.87 -3.62
C GLN A 61 -0.09 -6.60 -4.29
N MET A 62 -1.30 -6.55 -3.72
CA MET A 62 -2.49 -7.15 -4.32
C MET A 62 -2.80 -6.50 -5.68
N ALA A 63 -2.74 -5.17 -5.78
CA ALA A 63 -2.94 -4.44 -7.03
C ALA A 63 -1.94 -4.84 -8.11
N ILE A 64 -0.66 -4.95 -7.75
CA ILE A 64 0.39 -5.39 -8.67
C ILE A 64 0.19 -6.85 -9.11
N ASN A 65 -0.16 -7.74 -8.18
CA ASN A 65 -0.43 -9.15 -8.49
C ASN A 65 -1.57 -9.29 -9.49
N GLU A 66 -2.71 -8.67 -9.22
CA GLU A 66 -3.86 -8.71 -10.13
C GLU A 66 -3.53 -8.10 -11.48
N LEU A 67 -2.88 -6.93 -11.51
CA LEU A 67 -2.58 -6.24 -12.75
C LEU A 67 -1.58 -7.04 -13.60
N ARG A 68 -0.60 -7.71 -12.99
CA ARG A 68 0.29 -8.65 -13.70
C ARG A 68 -0.49 -9.81 -14.30
N LEU A 69 -1.38 -10.45 -13.53
CA LEU A 69 -2.22 -11.54 -14.02
C LEU A 69 -3.11 -11.11 -15.19
N GLU A 70 -3.66 -9.90 -15.14
CA GLU A 70 -4.54 -9.35 -16.18
C GLU A 70 -3.80 -8.95 -17.45
N THR A 71 -2.57 -8.45 -17.34
CA THR A 71 -1.84 -7.84 -18.46
C THR A 71 -0.69 -8.68 -18.99
N GLY A 72 -0.23 -9.68 -18.24
CA GLY A 72 1.01 -10.41 -18.49
C GLY A 72 2.28 -9.57 -18.35
N ASN A 73 2.19 -8.36 -17.78
CA ASN A 73 3.33 -7.44 -17.71
C ASN A 73 4.18 -7.64 -16.45
N GLU A 74 5.17 -8.54 -16.56
CA GLU A 74 6.10 -8.88 -15.47
C GLU A 74 6.98 -7.70 -14.97
N SER A 75 6.99 -6.56 -15.67
CA SER A 75 7.71 -5.36 -15.19
C SER A 75 7.01 -4.63 -14.04
N LEU A 76 5.73 -4.93 -13.77
CA LEU A 76 4.97 -4.34 -12.68
C LEU A 76 5.43 -4.92 -11.33
N GLN A 77 5.85 -4.07 -10.40
CA GLN A 77 6.40 -4.50 -9.11
C GLN A 77 5.92 -3.61 -7.95
N PHE A 78 5.72 -4.21 -6.78
CA PHE A 78 5.69 -3.46 -5.52
C PHE A 78 7.02 -3.61 -4.79
N ILE A 79 7.61 -2.47 -4.41
CA ILE A 79 8.90 -2.41 -3.72
C ILE A 79 8.66 -1.87 -2.30
N ALA A 80 8.80 -2.77 -1.32
CA ALA A 80 8.83 -2.40 0.08
C ALA A 80 10.21 -1.87 0.46
N VAL A 81 10.27 -0.73 1.15
CA VAL A 81 11.52 -0.12 1.60
C VAL A 81 11.53 -0.04 3.12
N ARG A 82 12.53 -0.67 3.74
CA ARG A 82 12.82 -0.48 5.16
C ARG A 82 13.75 0.72 5.34
N LEU A 83 13.44 1.60 6.28
CA LEU A 83 14.17 2.84 6.53
C LEU A 83 14.59 2.94 8.01
N PRO A 84 15.43 2.03 8.52
CA PRO A 84 15.87 2.08 9.91
C PRO A 84 16.82 3.27 10.15
N TYR A 85 16.75 3.84 11.35
CA TYR A 85 17.75 4.77 11.87
C TYR A 85 18.65 4.03 12.87
N GLY A 86 19.81 3.53 12.42
CA GLY A 86 20.69 2.71 13.25
C GLY A 86 20.18 1.28 13.49
N VAL A 87 20.30 0.77 14.72
CA VAL A 87 19.79 -0.56 15.11
C VAL A 87 18.41 -0.39 15.75
N GLN A 88 17.37 -0.82 15.05
CA GLN A 88 15.98 -0.66 15.46
C GLN A 88 15.51 -1.81 16.37
N ALA A 89 14.84 -1.44 17.47
CA ALA A 89 14.26 -2.40 18.42
C ALA A 89 12.92 -3.01 17.92
N ASP A 90 12.27 -2.33 16.99
CA ASP A 90 10.99 -2.67 16.34
C ASP A 90 11.16 -3.38 14.98
N GLU A 91 12.39 -3.82 14.66
CA GLU A 91 12.70 -4.53 13.42
C GLU A 91 11.81 -5.76 13.20
N GLN A 92 11.39 -6.43 14.29
CA GLN A 92 10.50 -7.59 14.21
C GLN A 92 9.11 -7.23 13.65
N ASP A 93 8.53 -6.10 14.08
CA ASP A 93 7.22 -5.65 13.56
C ASP A 93 7.31 -5.36 12.06
N CYS A 94 8.44 -4.78 11.62
CA CYS A 94 8.71 -4.56 10.21
C CYS A 94 8.86 -5.89 9.45
N GLN A 95 9.55 -6.89 10.01
CA GLN A 95 9.65 -8.22 9.40
C GLN A 95 8.29 -8.92 9.30
N ASP A 96 7.47 -8.86 10.35
CA ASP A 96 6.15 -9.47 10.37
C ASP A 96 5.24 -8.82 9.31
N ALA A 97 5.29 -7.49 9.19
CA ALA A 97 4.60 -6.77 8.13
C ALA A 97 5.07 -7.21 6.73
N ILE A 98 6.37 -7.31 6.49
CA ILE A 98 6.92 -7.76 5.20
C ILE A 98 6.48 -9.19 4.89
N ALA A 99 6.52 -10.08 5.87
CA ALA A 99 6.09 -11.48 5.71
C ALA A 99 4.60 -11.58 5.36
N PHE A 100 3.75 -10.73 5.94
CA PHE A 100 2.33 -10.65 5.62
C PHE A 100 2.07 -10.03 4.23
N ILE A 101 2.78 -8.96 3.90
CA ILE A 101 2.62 -8.25 2.62
C ILE A 101 3.04 -9.13 1.45
N GLN A 102 4.19 -9.82 1.59
CA GLN A 102 4.89 -10.56 0.54
C GLN A 102 5.25 -9.67 -0.66
N PRO A 103 6.05 -8.61 -0.46
CA PRO A 103 6.41 -7.68 -1.52
C PRO A 103 7.26 -8.36 -2.60
N ASP A 104 7.15 -7.93 -3.86
CA ASP A 104 8.00 -8.42 -4.95
C ASP A 104 9.49 -8.19 -4.66
N ARG A 105 9.80 -7.04 -4.04
CA ARG A 105 11.15 -6.66 -3.66
C ARG A 105 11.16 -5.96 -2.31
N VAL A 106 12.18 -6.25 -1.52
CA VAL A 106 12.49 -5.55 -0.28
C VAL A 106 13.83 -4.84 -0.45
N LEU A 107 13.86 -3.53 -0.17
CA LEU A 107 15.08 -2.74 -0.07
C LEU A 107 15.26 -2.26 1.36
N THR A 108 16.50 -2.11 1.80
CA THR A 108 16.83 -1.49 3.08
C THR A 108 17.78 -0.33 2.85
N VAL A 109 17.42 0.84 3.35
CA VAL A 109 18.28 2.03 3.34
C VAL A 109 18.39 2.51 4.77
N ASN A 110 19.56 2.37 5.36
CA ASN A 110 19.84 2.91 6.68
C ASN A 110 20.06 4.42 6.55
N ILE A 111 19.29 5.22 7.30
CA ILE A 111 19.25 6.68 7.22
C ILE A 111 19.81 7.35 8.47
#